data_AF-A0A0P1FAF6-F1
#
_entry.id   AF-A0A0P1FAF6-F1
#
_cell.length_a   1.000
_cell.length_b   1.000
_cell.length_c   1.000
_cell.angle_alpha   90.00
_cell.angle_beta   90.00
_cell.angle_gamma   90.00
#
_symmetry.space_group_name_H-M   'P 1'
#
loop_
_entity.id
_entity.type
_entity.pdbx_description
1 polymer ?
#
loop_
_entity_poly.entity_id
_entity_poly.type
_entity_poly.pdbx_seq_one_letter_code
_entity_poly.pdbx_strand_id
1 'polypeptide(L)'
;MGKRDDLIVQYADDLKNKCGMDPDMDLLTKVTIGCGPAIYNADASTVAATQESELETVKTNFLIKKLGLEDGPDLMAAINSVIETYGRSERNKYRAVVYYMLTKHFKKEAIYG
;
A
#
# COMPACT_ATOMS: atom_id res chain seq x y z
N MET A 1 -16.80 -5.43 -15.85
CA MET A 1 -15.78 -4.82 -14.97
C MET A 1 -14.41 -5.15 -15.56
N GLY A 2 -13.48 -4.20 -15.62
CA GLY A 2 -12.12 -4.49 -16.10
C GLY A 2 -11.27 -5.13 -15.00
N LYS A 3 -10.13 -5.73 -15.36
CA LYS A 3 -9.23 -6.38 -14.38
C LYS A 3 -8.81 -5.46 -13.23
N ARG A 4 -8.65 -4.16 -13.50
CA ARG A 4 -8.34 -3.16 -12.47
C ARG A 4 -9.48 -3.02 -11.46
N ASP A 5 -10.71 -2.99 -11.93
CA ASP A 5 -11.88 -2.81 -11.07
C ASP A 5 -12.04 -4.02 -10.14
N ASP A 6 -11.83 -5.23 -10.65
CA ASP A 6 -11.83 -6.46 -9.85
C ASP A 6 -10.76 -6.42 -8.75
N LEU A 7 -9.57 -5.90 -9.06
CA LEU A 7 -8.49 -5.71 -8.09
C LEU A 7 -8.87 -4.65 -7.04
N ILE A 8 -9.47 -3.53 -7.44
CA ILE A 8 -9.92 -2.49 -6.49
C ILE A 8 -10.96 -3.05 -5.53
N VAL A 9 -11.90 -3.89 -6.01
CA VAL A 9 -12.87 -4.58 -5.15
C VAL A 9 -12.15 -5.47 -4.14
N GLN A 10 -11.16 -6.27 -4.58
CA GLN A 10 -10.37 -7.09 -3.67
C GLN A 10 -9.60 -6.25 -2.64
N TYR A 11 -9.00 -5.14 -3.06
CA TYR A 11 -8.23 -4.28 -2.18
C TYR A 11 -9.12 -3.59 -1.14
N ALA A 12 -10.33 -3.19 -1.51
CA ALA A 12 -11.33 -2.65 -0.59
C ALA A 12 -11.79 -3.70 0.43
N ASP A 13 -11.99 -4.95 -0.01
CA ASP A 13 -12.33 -6.07 0.86
C ASP A 13 -11.22 -6.34 1.89
N ASP A 14 -9.97 -6.35 1.45
CA ASP A 14 -8.80 -6.51 2.33
C ASP A 14 -8.71 -5.38 3.35
N LEU A 15 -8.86 -4.11 2.93
CA LEU A 15 -8.85 -2.96 3.84
C LEU A 15 -9.94 -3.10 4.92
N LYS A 16 -11.13 -3.52 4.54
CA LYS A 16 -12.27 -3.65 5.46
C LYS A 16 -12.14 -4.84 6.39
N ASN A 17 -11.92 -6.02 5.84
CA ASN A 17 -12.05 -7.28 6.57
C ASN A 17 -10.74 -7.75 7.20
N LYS A 18 -9.59 -7.33 6.66
CA LYS A 18 -8.26 -7.70 7.19
C LYS A 18 -7.61 -6.57 7.95
N CYS A 19 -7.73 -5.32 7.45
CA CYS A 19 -7.08 -4.16 8.07
C CYS A 19 -7.99 -3.37 9.03
N GLY A 20 -9.29 -3.68 9.08
CA GLY A 20 -10.25 -3.00 9.97
C GLY A 20 -10.49 -1.52 9.61
N MET A 21 -10.32 -1.16 8.34
CA MET A 21 -10.47 0.21 7.83
C MET A 21 -11.72 0.34 6.96
N ASP A 22 -12.41 1.48 7.04
CA ASP A 22 -13.42 1.83 6.04
C ASP A 22 -12.72 2.44 4.81
N PRO A 23 -12.74 1.80 3.63
CA PRO A 23 -11.97 2.25 2.49
C PRO A 23 -12.58 3.49 1.82
N ASP A 24 -11.78 4.53 1.68
CA ASP A 24 -12.04 5.64 0.77
C ASP A 24 -11.77 5.15 -0.66
N MET A 25 -12.85 4.89 -1.40
CA MET A 25 -12.79 4.28 -2.73
C MET A 25 -12.13 5.19 -3.78
N ASP A 26 -12.21 6.51 -3.62
CA ASP A 26 -11.56 7.46 -4.54
C ASP A 26 -10.05 7.42 -4.34
N LEU A 27 -9.60 7.53 -3.08
CA LEU A 27 -8.19 7.40 -2.76
C LEU A 27 -7.63 6.03 -3.17
N LEU A 28 -8.35 4.94 -2.88
CA LEU A 28 -7.91 3.59 -3.24
C LEU A 28 -7.76 3.42 -4.75
N THR A 29 -8.68 3.99 -5.52
CA THR A 29 -8.62 3.98 -6.99
C THR A 29 -7.39 4.74 -7.47
N LYS A 30 -7.15 5.95 -6.95
CA LYS A 30 -6.00 6.78 -7.30
C LYS A 30 -4.67 6.13 -6.94
N VAL A 31 -4.57 5.52 -5.75
CA VAL A 31 -3.39 4.76 -5.31
C VAL A 31 -3.15 3.56 -6.24
N THR A 32 -4.21 2.82 -6.58
CA THR A 32 -4.13 1.65 -7.47
C THR A 32 -3.67 2.05 -8.88
N ILE A 33 -4.17 3.17 -9.42
CA ILE A 33 -3.69 3.74 -10.68
C ILE A 33 -2.20 4.14 -10.56
N GLY A 34 -1.82 4.74 -9.43
CA GLY A 34 -0.44 5.14 -9.14
C GLY A 34 0.54 3.96 -9.05
N CYS A 35 0.09 2.76 -8.69
CA CYS A 35 0.89 1.54 -8.76
C CYS A 35 1.16 1.09 -10.21
N GLY A 36 0.42 1.59 -11.19
CA GLY A 36 0.66 1.34 -12.60
C GLY A 36 0.49 -0.14 -12.98
N PRO A 37 1.28 -0.68 -13.93
CA PRO A 37 1.14 -2.06 -14.40
C PRO A 37 1.56 -3.12 -13.37
N ALA A 38 2.25 -2.73 -12.28
CA ALA A 38 2.70 -3.66 -11.25
C ALA A 38 1.54 -4.44 -10.59
N ILE A 39 0.34 -3.87 -10.57
CA ILE A 39 -0.86 -4.50 -9.99
C ILE A 39 -1.29 -5.77 -10.75
N TYR A 40 -0.84 -5.96 -11.99
CA TYR A 40 -1.21 -7.11 -12.82
C TYR A 40 -0.16 -8.24 -12.79
N ASN A 41 1.03 -7.99 -12.23
CA ASN A 41 2.06 -8.99 -12.05
C ASN A 41 1.99 -9.54 -10.63
N ALA A 42 1.90 -10.87 -10.47
CA ALA A 42 1.68 -11.49 -9.17
C ALA A 42 2.75 -11.07 -8.14
N ASP A 43 4.03 -11.10 -8.51
CA ASP A 43 5.15 -10.78 -7.64
C ASP A 43 5.21 -9.27 -7.34
N ALA A 44 5.14 -8.43 -8.39
CA ALA A 44 5.21 -6.99 -8.23
C ALA A 44 3.98 -6.39 -7.54
N SER A 45 2.85 -7.10 -7.55
CA SER A 45 1.61 -6.65 -6.90
C SER A 45 1.61 -6.86 -5.38
N THR A 46 2.56 -7.60 -4.80
CA THR A 46 2.58 -7.94 -3.36
C THR A 46 3.88 -7.52 -2.66
N VAL A 47 3.81 -7.15 -1.38
CA VAL A 47 4.96 -6.69 -0.58
C VAL A 47 5.44 -7.83 0.30
N ALA A 48 6.69 -8.27 0.09
CA ALA A 48 7.33 -9.30 0.88
C ALA A 48 7.78 -8.76 2.25
N ALA A 49 6.89 -8.86 3.25
CA ALA A 49 7.09 -8.31 4.59
C ALA A 49 8.35 -8.80 5.35
N THR A 50 8.91 -9.94 4.96
CA THR A 50 10.12 -10.51 5.59
C THR A 50 11.39 -10.21 4.82
N GLN A 51 11.30 -9.53 3.68
CA GLN A 51 12.44 -9.18 2.85
C GLN A 51 12.80 -7.71 3.09
N GLU A 52 13.88 -7.47 3.83
CA GLU A 52 14.31 -6.11 4.21
C GLU A 52 14.52 -5.20 2.99
N SER A 53 15.11 -5.71 1.90
CA SER A 53 15.31 -4.94 0.67
C SER A 53 14.00 -4.48 0.01
N GLU A 54 12.92 -5.25 0.17
CA GLU A 54 11.60 -4.86 -0.32
C GLU A 54 11.03 -3.72 0.54
N LEU A 55 11.19 -3.78 1.86
CA LEU A 55 10.75 -2.72 2.76
C LEU A 55 11.51 -1.42 2.53
N GLU A 56 12.83 -1.51 2.31
CA GLU A 56 13.67 -0.36 1.94
C GLU A 56 13.27 0.22 0.57
N THR A 57 12.84 -0.62 -0.37
CA THR A 57 12.31 -0.15 -1.67
C THR A 57 11.00 0.62 -1.48
N VAL A 58 10.10 0.15 -0.62
CA VAL A 58 8.88 0.89 -0.24
C VAL A 58 9.23 2.21 0.43
N LYS A 59 10.15 2.22 1.39
CA LYS A 59 10.61 3.44 2.07
C LYS A 59 11.16 4.46 1.06
N THR A 60 12.14 4.06 0.26
CA THR A 60 12.86 4.97 -0.63
C THR A 60 12.02 5.44 -1.82
N ASN A 61 11.33 4.53 -2.50
CA ASN A 61 10.62 4.88 -3.73
C ASN A 61 9.21 5.40 -3.48
N PHE A 62 8.52 4.90 -2.45
CA PHE A 62 7.18 5.35 -2.15
C PHE A 62 7.16 6.46 -1.11
N LEU A 63 7.63 6.21 0.11
CA LEU A 63 7.53 7.21 1.19
C LEU A 63 8.35 8.47 0.90
N ILE A 64 9.61 8.31 0.51
CA ILE A 64 10.50 9.45 0.25
C ILE A 64 10.19 10.07 -1.11
N LYS A 65 10.38 9.33 -2.22
CA LYS A 65 10.26 9.93 -3.57
C LYS A 65 8.83 10.30 -3.96
N LYS A 66 7.83 9.45 -3.68
CA LYS A 66 6.45 9.69 -4.12
C LYS A 66 5.67 10.56 -3.13
N LEU A 67 5.76 10.28 -1.83
CA LEU A 67 5.03 11.03 -0.80
C LEU A 67 5.78 12.27 -0.26
N GLY A 68 7.05 12.44 -0.65
CA GLY A 68 7.86 13.59 -0.26
C GLY A 68 8.14 13.64 1.24
N LEU A 69 8.31 12.49 1.89
CA LEU A 69 8.67 12.41 3.30
C LEU A 69 10.19 12.48 3.45
N GLU A 70 10.65 13.12 4.53
CA GLU A 70 12.07 13.14 4.90
C GLU A 70 12.49 11.76 5.42
N ASP A 71 13.74 11.39 5.18
CA ASP A 71 14.28 10.12 5.66
C ASP A 71 14.42 10.15 7.19
N GLY A 72 13.91 9.11 7.85
CA GLY A 72 13.94 8.97 9.29
C GLY A 72 13.48 7.59 9.75
N PRO A 73 13.71 7.26 11.04
CA PRO A 73 13.34 5.97 11.61
C PRO A 73 11.82 5.71 11.56
N ASP A 74 11.01 6.77 11.60
CA ASP A 74 9.55 6.69 11.59
C ASP A 74 8.99 6.06 10.31
N LEU A 75 9.70 6.17 9.19
CA LEU A 75 9.26 5.58 7.92
C LEU A 75 9.23 4.05 7.99
N MET A 76 10.29 3.44 8.54
CA MET A 76 10.36 2.00 8.69
C MET A 76 9.42 1.50 9.79
N ALA A 77 9.24 2.29 10.86
CA ALA A 77 8.25 2.00 11.89
C ALA A 77 6.82 1.97 11.30
N ALA A 78 6.47 2.94 10.47
CA ALA A 78 5.18 2.99 9.79
C ALA A 78 4.97 1.80 8.84
N ILE A 79 5.98 1.41 8.06
CA ILE A 79 5.94 0.22 7.19
C ILE A 79 5.65 -1.04 8.01
N ASN A 80 6.37 -1.24 9.11
CA ASN A 80 6.14 -2.38 9.99
C ASN A 80 4.75 -2.34 10.64
N SER A 81 4.27 -1.16 11.03
CA SER A 81 2.93 -0.99 11.60
C SER A 81 1.85 -1.38 10.59
N VAL A 82 1.93 -0.94 9.33
CA VAL A 82 0.92 -1.30 8.32
C VAL A 82 0.99 -2.78 7.94
N ILE A 83 2.18 -3.39 7.98
CA ILE A 83 2.36 -4.84 7.79
C ILE A 83 1.68 -5.62 8.92
N GLU A 84 1.80 -5.14 10.16
CA GLU A 84 1.13 -5.73 11.31
C GLU A 84 -0.39 -5.59 11.20
N THR A 85 -0.88 -4.39 10.84
CA THR A 85 -2.31 -4.13 10.59
C THR A 85 -2.86 -5.06 9.51
N TYR A 86 -2.11 -5.32 8.44
CA TYR A 86 -2.54 -6.24 7.39
C TYR A 86 -2.47 -7.72 7.82
N GLY A 87 -1.71 -8.02 8.88
CA GLY A 87 -1.49 -9.37 9.39
C GLY A 87 -0.25 -10.03 8.81
N ARG A 88 0.70 -10.41 9.68
CA ARG A 88 1.95 -11.05 9.26
C ARG A 88 1.73 -12.36 8.48
N SER A 89 0.70 -13.12 8.81
CA SER A 89 0.35 -14.39 8.17
C SER A 89 -0.29 -14.24 6.79
N GLU A 90 -0.75 -13.05 6.39
CA GLU A 90 -1.28 -12.82 5.05
C GLU A 90 -0.15 -12.95 4.02
N ARG A 91 -0.28 -13.87 3.07
CA ARG A 91 0.75 -14.09 2.05
C ARG A 91 0.68 -13.03 0.95
N ASN A 92 -0.53 -12.53 0.68
CA ASN A 92 -0.80 -11.59 -0.39
C ASN A 92 -1.04 -10.18 0.15
N LYS A 93 0.02 -9.56 0.68
CA LYS A 93 -0.05 -8.15 1.10
C LYS A 93 0.04 -7.25 -0.13
N TYR A 94 -1.09 -6.87 -0.72
CA TYR A 94 -1.09 -6.12 -1.97
C TYR A 94 -0.45 -4.73 -1.83
N ARG A 95 0.36 -4.33 -2.83
CA ARG A 95 1.07 -3.05 -2.85
C ARG A 95 0.13 -1.88 -2.69
N ALA A 96 -0.98 -1.91 -3.42
CA ALA A 96 -1.96 -0.83 -3.41
C ALA A 96 -2.57 -0.66 -2.02
N VAL A 97 -2.85 -1.76 -1.30
CA VAL A 97 -3.37 -1.74 0.07
C VAL A 97 -2.32 -1.19 1.04
N VAL A 98 -1.07 -1.66 0.95
CA VAL A 98 0.05 -1.14 1.77
C VAL A 98 0.27 0.35 1.52
N TYR A 99 0.29 0.78 0.27
CA TYR A 99 0.50 2.18 -0.11
C TYR A 99 -0.67 3.07 0.30
N TYR A 100 -1.90 2.57 0.22
CA TYR A 100 -3.08 3.25 0.75
C TYR A 100 -2.94 3.48 2.26
N MET A 101 -2.62 2.43 3.02
CA MET A 101 -2.46 2.54 4.49
C MET A 101 -1.36 3.51 4.87
N LEU A 102 -0.21 3.48 4.19
CA LEU A 102 0.89 4.42 4.40
C LEU A 102 0.49 5.86 4.04
N THR A 103 -0.26 6.05 2.95
CA THR A 103 -0.77 7.37 2.56
C THR A 103 -1.69 7.93 3.63
N LYS A 104 -2.61 7.11 4.16
CA LYS A 104 -3.48 7.48 5.28
C LYS A 104 -2.71 7.76 6.57
N HIS A 105 -1.74 6.91 6.91
CA HIS A 105 -0.93 7.04 8.11
C HIS A 105 -0.22 8.41 8.16
N PHE A 106 0.38 8.82 7.05
CA PHE A 106 1.10 10.10 6.94
C PHE A 106 0.25 11.28 6.50
N LYS A 107 -1.08 11.10 6.33
CA LYS A 107 -2.02 12.15 5.87
C LYS A 107 -1.60 12.80 4.55
N LYS A 108 -1.19 11.95 3.58
CA LYS A 108 -0.66 12.37 2.28
C LYS A 108 -1.67 12.20 1.14
N GLU A 109 -2.97 12.12 1.43
CA GLU A 109 -4.03 11.95 0.45
C GLU A 109 -3.99 13.02 -0.65
N ALA A 110 -3.68 14.27 -0.28
CA ALA A 110 -3.64 15.41 -1.21
C ALA A 110 -2.64 15.24 -2.37
N ILE A 111 -1.64 14.36 -2.26
CA ILE A 111 -0.70 14.05 -3.35
C ILE A 111 -1.40 13.36 -4.52
N TYR A 112 -2.54 12.72 -4.26
CA TYR A 112 -3.32 12.01 -5.26
C TYR A 112 -4.39 12.87 -5.95
N GLY A 113 -4.44 14.16 -5.62
CA GLY A 113 -5.37 15.13 -6.22
C GLY A 113 -6.70 15.20 -5.49
#